data_AF-A0A4R6ZHD3-F1
#
_entry.id   AF-A0A4R6ZHD3-F1
#
_cell.length_a   1.000
_cell.length_b   1.000
_cell.length_c   1.000
_cell.angle_alpha   90.00
_cell.angle_beta   90.00
_cell.angle_gamma   90.00
#
_symmetry.space_group_name_H-M   'P 1'
#
loop_
_entity.id
_entity.type
_entity.pdbx_description
1 polymer ?
#
loop_
_entity_poly.entity_id
_entity_poly.type
_entity_poly.pdbx_seq_one_letter_code
_entity_poly.pdbx_strand_id
1 'polypeptide(L)'
;MKELDTMEQIGVFTKNALEAAEKLYGDDIKEADFTIIQPYANGQGMILRVGDDENGERATKLDTIDTLTILPTIDATLDIYEEEAQDDDAE
;
A
#
# COMPACT_ATOMS: atom_id res chain seq x y z
N MET A 1 20.90 -19.13 3.96
CA MET A 1 20.19 -18.01 3.29
C MET A 1 21.13 -16.82 3.26
N LYS A 2 21.03 -15.96 2.24
CA LYS A 2 21.82 -14.72 2.19
C LYS A 2 21.16 -13.69 3.09
N GLU A 3 21.90 -13.15 4.05
CA GLU A 3 21.46 -12.01 4.85
C GLU A 3 21.59 -10.75 3.99
N LEU A 4 20.56 -9.90 4.01
CA LEU A 4 20.52 -8.64 3.27
C LEU A 4 20.53 -7.51 4.29
N ASP A 5 21.24 -6.42 3.99
CA ASP A 5 21.21 -5.23 4.82
C ASP A 5 19.87 -4.53 4.70
N THR A 6 19.18 -4.35 5.81
CA THR A 6 17.83 -3.76 5.85
C THR A 6 17.81 -2.35 5.27
N MET A 7 18.82 -1.52 5.55
CA MET A 7 18.85 -0.13 5.09
C MET A 7 19.06 -0.05 3.58
N GLU A 8 19.93 -0.89 3.02
CA GLU A 8 20.06 -1.02 1.57
C GLU A 8 18.75 -1.51 0.93
N GLN A 9 18.09 -2.51 1.52
CA GLN A 9 16.82 -3.01 1.00
C GLN A 9 15.69 -1.99 1.09
N ILE A 10 15.65 -1.12 2.10
CA ILE A 10 14.68 -0.02 2.19
C ILE A 10 14.78 0.88 0.94
N GLY A 11 16.00 1.27 0.56
CA GLY A 11 16.23 2.12 -0.59
C GLY A 11 15.80 1.45 -1.90
N VAL A 12 16.19 0.17 -2.09
CA VAL A 12 15.80 -0.61 -3.26
C VAL A 12 14.29 -0.81 -3.34
N PHE A 13 13.66 -1.17 -2.22
CA PHE A 13 12.22 -1.38 -2.13
C PHE A 13 11.44 -0.11 -2.44
N THR A 14 11.78 1.01 -1.81
CA THR A 14 11.10 2.29 -2.04
C THR A 14 11.14 2.69 -3.51
N LYS A 15 12.31 2.57 -4.15
CA LYS A 15 12.44 2.87 -5.57
C LYS A 15 11.56 1.96 -6.43
N ASN A 16 11.63 0.64 -6.22
CA ASN A 16 10.84 -0.32 -7.00
C ASN A 16 9.34 -0.14 -6.77
N ALA A 17 8.94 0.21 -5.55
CA ALA A 17 7.56 0.47 -5.19
C ALA A 17 7.01 1.70 -5.93
N LEU A 18 7.77 2.80 -5.98
CA LEU A 18 7.39 4.00 -6.74
C LEU A 18 7.32 3.71 -8.25
N GLU A 19 8.31 3.01 -8.81
CA GLU A 19 8.28 2.63 -10.23
C GLU A 19 7.09 1.72 -10.57
N ALA A 20 6.68 0.85 -9.66
CA ALA A 20 5.50 -0.01 -9.83
C ALA A 20 4.21 0.81 -9.75
N ALA A 21 4.11 1.74 -8.81
CA ALA A 21 2.97 2.63 -8.67
C ALA A 21 2.83 3.55 -9.90
N GLU A 22 3.91 4.12 -10.43
CA GLU A 22 3.89 4.96 -11.63
C GLU A 22 3.36 4.19 -12.85
N LYS A 23 3.70 2.91 -12.97
CA LYS A 23 3.20 2.05 -14.06
C LYS A 23 1.72 1.70 -13.91
N LEU A 24 1.20 1.62 -12.69
CA LEU A 24 -0.19 1.26 -12.42
C LEU A 24 -1.13 2.46 -12.50
N TYR A 25 -0.71 3.59 -11.94
CA TYR A 25 -1.56 4.77 -11.75
C TYR A 25 -1.22 5.94 -12.69
N GLY A 26 -0.06 5.91 -13.36
CA GLY A 26 0.35 7.01 -14.24
C GLY A 26 0.42 8.34 -13.52
N ASP A 27 -0.19 9.38 -14.11
CA ASP A 27 -0.21 10.74 -13.57
C ASP A 27 -1.03 10.87 -12.28
N ASP A 28 -1.99 9.96 -12.04
CA ASP A 28 -2.91 9.98 -10.89
C ASP A 28 -2.24 9.48 -9.59
N ILE A 29 -1.01 8.96 -9.66
CA ILE A 29 -0.25 8.45 -8.51
C ILE A 29 -0.15 9.46 -7.35
N LYS A 30 -0.18 10.76 -7.65
CA LYS A 30 -0.08 11.82 -6.65
C LYS A 30 -1.29 11.89 -5.73
N GLU A 31 -2.45 11.51 -6.24
CA GLU A 31 -3.74 11.57 -5.56
C GLU A 31 -4.25 10.17 -5.17
N ALA A 32 -3.67 9.11 -5.73
CA ALA A 32 -4.11 7.74 -5.49
C ALA A 32 -3.57 7.15 -4.18
N ASP A 33 -4.43 6.67 -3.30
CA ASP A 33 -4.01 5.91 -2.12
C ASP A 33 -3.62 4.48 -2.53
N PHE A 34 -2.44 4.03 -2.10
CA PHE A 34 -1.97 2.69 -2.44
C PHE A 34 -1.06 2.07 -1.37
N THR A 35 -1.03 0.74 -1.39
CA THR A 35 -0.15 -0.06 -0.55
C THR A 35 0.62 -1.07 -1.40
N ILE A 36 1.93 -1.16 -1.19
CA ILE A 36 2.81 -2.10 -1.86
C ILE A 36 3.46 -3.00 -0.81
N ILE A 37 3.45 -4.31 -1.07
CA ILE A 37 3.96 -5.34 -0.16
C ILE A 37 5.06 -6.11 -0.89
N GLN A 38 6.27 -6.12 -0.33
CA GLN A 38 7.38 -6.98 -0.77
C GLN A 38 7.59 -8.09 0.26
N PRO A 39 7.14 -9.32 -0.01
CA PRO A 39 7.43 -10.45 0.86
C PRO A 39 8.90 -10.90 0.72
N TYR A 40 9.46 -11.37 1.83
CA TYR A 40 10.76 -12.03 1.95
C TYR A 40 10.60 -13.46 2.48
N ALA A 41 11.69 -14.23 2.49
CA ALA A 41 11.68 -15.58 3.04
C ALA A 41 11.31 -15.59 4.54
N ASN A 42 10.81 -16.73 5.02
CA ASN A 42 10.42 -16.96 6.43
C ASN A 42 9.31 -16.02 6.95
N GLY A 43 8.52 -15.44 6.05
CA GLY A 43 7.45 -14.53 6.41
C GLY A 43 7.96 -13.14 6.83
N GLN A 44 9.17 -12.72 6.50
CA GLN A 44 9.53 -11.31 6.64
C GLN A 44 8.93 -10.49 5.48
N GLY A 45 8.84 -9.16 5.66
CA GLY A 45 8.21 -8.31 4.67
C GLY A 45 8.56 -6.84 4.79
N MET A 46 8.32 -6.10 3.72
CA MET A 46 8.27 -4.65 3.74
C MET A 46 6.93 -4.18 3.20
N ILE A 47 6.36 -3.16 3.83
CA ILE A 47 5.10 -2.56 3.45
C ILE A 47 5.33 -1.07 3.25
N LEU A 48 4.96 -0.56 2.07
CA LEU A 48 4.91 0.87 1.79
C LEU A 48 3.45 1.27 1.62
N ARG A 49 3.01 2.25 2.39
CA ARG A 49 1.68 2.84 2.29
C ARG A 49 1.82 4.31 1.90
N VAL A 50 1.03 4.73 0.92
CA VAL A 50 0.91 6.12 0.50
C VAL A 50 -0.56 6.49 0.61
N GLY A 51 -0.84 7.55 1.33
CA GLY A 51 -2.18 8.05 1.60
C GLY A 51 -2.12 9.31 2.44
N ASP A 52 -3.27 9.84 2.80
CA ASP A 52 -3.34 10.99 3.70
C ASP A 52 -3.21 10.55 5.16
N ASP A 53 -2.51 11.34 5.96
CA ASP A 53 -2.38 11.12 7.40
C ASP A 53 -3.61 11.64 8.17
N GLU A 54 -3.56 11.56 9.51
CA GLU A 54 -4.66 11.99 10.38
C GLU A 54 -4.99 13.50 10.26
N ASN A 55 -4.10 14.30 9.65
CA ASN A 55 -4.29 15.73 9.40
C ASN A 55 -4.72 16.02 7.96
N GLY A 56 -4.89 15.00 7.12
CA GLY A 56 -5.16 15.15 5.69
C GLY A 56 -3.91 15.53 4.87
N GLU A 57 -2.71 15.35 5.42
CA GLU A 57 -1.46 15.60 4.69
C GLU A 57 -0.98 14.32 4.02
N ARG A 58 -0.59 14.43 2.75
CA ARG A 58 -0.06 13.30 1.97
C ARG A 58 1.20 12.75 2.62
N ALA A 59 1.14 11.51 3.08
CA ALA A 59 2.22 10.85 3.79
C ALA A 59 2.65 9.54 3.10
N THR A 60 3.93 9.20 3.23
CA THR A 60 4.46 7.89 2.87
C THR A 60 4.98 7.20 4.12
N LYS A 61 4.45 6.01 4.42
CA LYS A 61 4.87 5.19 5.56
C LYS A 61 5.49 3.89 5.08
N LEU A 62 6.70 3.61 5.55
CA LEU A 62 7.40 2.36 5.28
C LEU A 62 7.56 1.58 6.58
N ASP A 63 7.05 0.35 6.60
CA ASP A 63 7.20 -0.59 7.69
C ASP A 63 8.05 -1.79 7.25
N THR A 64 9.02 -2.17 8.07
CA THR A 64 9.71 -3.47 7.95
C THR A 64 9.14 -4.40 9.02
N ILE A 65 8.71 -5.59 8.61
CA ILE A 65 8.02 -6.53 9.49
C ILE A 65 8.73 -7.88 9.54
N ASP A 66 8.90 -8.38 10.76
CA ASP A 66 9.51 -9.68 11.03
C ASP A 66 8.57 -10.85 10.69
N THR A 67 7.26 -10.61 10.67
CA THR A 67 6.24 -11.62 10.35
C THR A 67 5.12 -11.00 9.53
N LEU A 68 4.93 -11.54 8.33
CA LEU A 68 4.01 -11.18 7.25
C LEU A 68 3.31 -12.46 6.82
N THR A 69 1.98 -12.45 6.88
CA THR A 69 1.15 -13.53 6.35
C THR A 69 0.23 -12.92 5.30
N ILE A 70 0.38 -13.35 4.04
CA ILE A 70 -0.50 -12.96 2.94
C ILE A 70 -1.48 -14.11 2.72
N LEU A 71 -2.78 -13.85 2.92
CA LEU A 71 -3.82 -14.85 2.68
C LEU A 71 -4.06 -15.04 1.16
N PRO A 72 -4.57 -16.21 0.73
CA PRO A 72 -4.95 -16.43 -0.66
C PRO A 72 -5.98 -15.40 -1.14
N THR A 73 -5.88 -15.02 -2.41
CA THR A 73 -6.84 -14.13 -3.07
C THR A 73 -8.22 -14.77 -3.09
N ILE A 74 -9.23 -13.99 -2.73
CA ILE A 74 -10.65 -14.32 -2.96
C ILE A 74 -11.06 -13.65 -4.27
N ASP A 75 -11.74 -14.38 -5.14
CA ASP A 75 -12.26 -13.86 -6.41
C ASP A 75 -13.55 -13.03 -6.18
N ALA A 76 -13.38 -11.87 -5.55
CA ALA A 76 -14.44 -10.91 -5.25
C ALA A 76 -13.84 -9.51 -5.09
N THR A 77 -14.67 -8.47 -5.25
CA THR A 77 -14.32 -7.07 -4.98
C THR A 77 -14.91 -6.63 -3.66
N LEU A 78 -14.13 -5.87 -2.87
CA LEU A 78 -14.65 -5.19 -1.70
C LEU A 78 -15.36 -3.91 -2.13
N ASP A 79 -16.52 -3.65 -1.54
CA ASP A 79 -17.14 -2.33 -1.62
C ASP A 79 -16.50 -1.43 -0.57
N ILE A 80 -15.61 -0.56 -1.02
CA ILE A 80 -14.78 0.30 -0.16
C ILE A 80 -15.19 1.77 -0.23
N TYR A 81 -16.26 2.07 -0.97
CA TYR A 81 -16.83 3.41 -1.11
C TYR A 81 -18.35 3.32 -0.87
N GLU A 82 -18.76 3.14 0.39
CA GLU A 82 -20.14 3.48 0.78
C GLU A 82 -20.27 5.00 0.68
N GLU A 83 -20.73 5.52 -0.47
CA GLU A 83 -21.55 6.72 -0.43
C GLU A 83 -22.78 6.34 0.39
N GLU A 84 -22.86 6.81 1.64
CA GLU A 84 -24.16 6.91 2.30
C GLU A 84 -25.04 7.71 1.34
N ALA A 85 -25.90 6.99 0.60
CA ALA A 85 -27.06 7.59 0.00
C ALA A 85 -27.84 8.19 1.17
N GLN A 86 -27.60 9.47 1.44
CA GLN A 86 -28.59 10.30 2.09
C GLN A 86 -29.79 10.21 1.15
N ASP A 87 -30.74 9.33 1.52
CA ASP A 87 -32.13 9.43 1.11
C ASP A 87 -32.59 10.82 1.57
N ASP A 88 -32.28 11.83 0.78
CA ASP A 88 -33.10 13.03 0.58
C ASP A 88 -34.37 12.57 -0.15
N ASP A 89 -35.16 11.71 0.50
CA ASP A 89 -36.58 11.60 0.21
C ASP A 89 -37.25 12.82 0.87
N ALA A 90 -37.19 13.89 0.08
CA ALA A 90 -38.20 14.91 -0.16
C ALA A 90 -39.50 14.85 0.66
N GLU A 91 -39.80 16.02 1.26
CA GLU A 91 -41.12 16.68 1.43
C GLU A 91 -42.30 15.92 2.06
#